data_AF-A0ABD2N168-F1
#
_entry.id   AF-A0ABD2N168-F1
#
_cell.length_a   1.000
_cell.length_b   1.000
_cell.length_c   1.000
_cell.angle_alpha   90.00
_cell.angle_beta   90.00
_cell.angle_gamma   90.00
#
_symmetry.space_group_name_H-M   'P 1'
#
loop_
_entity.id
_entity.type
_entity.pdbx_description
1 polymer ?
#
loop_
_entity_poly.entity_id
_entity_poly.type
_entity_poly.pdbx_seq_one_letter_code
_entity_poly.pdbx_strand_id
1 'polypeptide(L)'
;MKRRKRASARSDEVGKRNLRQIRRTRPDEERLNEMLKICLQKVCQLQEDLEKTENLRDPEAEGYAACVMETLRFLSAQGLPSDHPIVKGLTDRLLEK
;
A
#
# COMPACT_ATOMS: atom_id res chain seq x y z
N MET A 1 65.24 7.53 -66.65
CA MET A 1 64.03 7.23 -67.44
C MET A 1 63.80 5.72 -67.53
N LYS A 2 62.71 5.18 -66.94
CA LYS A 2 61.90 4.06 -67.47
C LYS A 2 60.78 3.71 -66.48
N ARG A 3 59.54 3.90 -66.93
CA ARG A 3 58.28 3.46 -66.31
C ARG A 3 58.15 1.93 -66.41
N ARG A 4 57.50 1.30 -65.42
CA ARG A 4 56.39 0.34 -65.66
C ARG A 4 55.63 -0.01 -64.37
N LYS A 5 54.33 0.27 -64.41
CA LYS A 5 53.28 -0.11 -63.47
C LYS A 5 53.11 -1.63 -63.43
N ARG A 6 52.84 -2.19 -62.25
CA ARG A 6 51.92 -3.33 -62.09
C ARG A 6 51.04 -3.08 -60.87
N ALA A 7 49.74 -3.02 -61.14
CA ALA A 7 48.68 -2.96 -60.16
C ALA A 7 48.50 -4.33 -59.49
N SER A 8 48.24 -4.33 -58.19
CA SER A 8 47.55 -5.40 -57.45
C SER A 8 46.84 -4.66 -56.31
N ALA A 9 45.55 -4.36 -56.44
CA ALA A 9 44.45 -5.19 -55.91
C ALA A 9 44.65 -5.48 -54.42
N ARG A 10 43.72 -5.22 -53.51
CA ARG A 10 42.35 -4.70 -53.53
C ARG A 10 41.96 -4.61 -52.04
N SER A 11 41.05 -3.70 -51.75
CA SER A 11 40.11 -3.77 -50.62
C SER A 11 40.64 -3.44 -49.23
N ASP A 12 40.54 -2.14 -48.93
CA ASP A 12 40.04 -1.62 -47.66
C ASP A 12 38.79 -2.37 -47.19
N GLU A 13 38.95 -3.46 -46.46
CA GLU A 13 37.89 -3.97 -45.59
C GLU A 13 38.00 -3.19 -44.27
N VAL A 14 37.48 -1.96 -44.30
CA VAL A 14 37.11 -1.19 -43.12
C VAL A 14 36.27 -2.12 -42.24
N GLY A 15 36.89 -2.59 -41.17
CA GLY A 15 36.29 -3.50 -40.21
C GLY A 15 34.93 -2.97 -39.79
N LYS A 16 33.88 -3.58 -40.33
CA LYS A 16 32.50 -3.42 -39.92
C LYS A 16 32.44 -3.83 -38.45
N ARG A 17 32.71 -2.87 -37.56
CA ARG A 17 32.34 -2.98 -36.16
C ARG A 17 30.83 -3.05 -36.15
N ASN A 18 30.36 -4.29 -36.14
CA ASN A 18 28.99 -4.64 -35.84
C ASN A 18 28.59 -3.87 -34.59
N LEU A 19 27.86 -2.77 -34.78
CA LEU A 19 26.99 -2.22 -33.78
C LEU A 19 26.05 -3.38 -33.44
N ARG A 20 26.43 -4.16 -32.43
CA ARG A 20 25.58 -5.16 -31.81
C ARG A 20 24.38 -4.37 -31.31
N GLN A 21 23.38 -4.31 -32.17
CA GLN A 21 22.07 -3.76 -31.88
C GLN A 21 21.63 -4.51 -30.64
N ILE A 22 21.70 -3.83 -29.49
CA ILE A 22 21.23 -4.34 -28.22
C ILE A 22 19.75 -4.57 -28.45
N ARG A 23 19.38 -5.80 -28.83
CA ARG A 23 18.01 -6.25 -28.83
C ARG A 23 17.58 -6.08 -27.38
N ARG A 24 16.82 -5.03 -27.10
CA ARG A 24 16.06 -4.93 -25.86
C ARG A 24 15.18 -6.17 -25.86
N THR A 25 15.62 -7.20 -25.15
CA THR A 25 14.76 -8.33 -24.82
C THR A 25 13.56 -7.71 -24.13
N ARG A 26 12.41 -7.76 -24.80
CA ARG A 26 11.17 -7.40 -24.12
C ARG A 26 11.13 -8.29 -22.87
N PRO A 27 10.93 -7.70 -21.69
CA PRO A 27 10.71 -8.51 -20.51
C PRO A 27 9.59 -9.48 -20.84
N ASP A 28 9.79 -10.74 -20.49
CA ASP A 28 8.82 -11.80 -20.72
C ASP A 28 7.47 -11.35 -20.15
N GLU A 29 6.53 -11.06 -21.06
CA GLU A 29 5.24 -10.45 -20.72
C GLU A 29 4.47 -11.35 -19.75
N GLU A 30 4.69 -12.67 -19.85
CA GLU A 30 4.12 -13.67 -18.95
C GLU A 30 4.66 -13.51 -17.53
N ARG A 31 5.99 -13.39 -17.39
CA ARG A 31 6.66 -13.18 -16.10
C ARG A 31 6.25 -11.86 -15.44
N LEU A 32 6.13 -10.78 -16.22
CA LEU A 32 5.65 -9.50 -15.69
C LEU A 32 4.21 -9.60 -15.21
N ASN A 33 3.35 -10.27 -15.99
CA ASN A 33 1.95 -10.47 -15.64
C ASN A 33 1.80 -11.31 -14.35
N GLU A 34 2.60 -12.36 -14.20
CA GLU A 34 2.65 -13.15 -12.96
C GLU A 34 3.08 -12.31 -11.75
N MET A 35 4.12 -11.48 -11.90
CA MET A 35 4.53 -10.56 -10.84
C MET A 35 3.43 -9.55 -10.48
N LEU A 36 2.73 -9.00 -11.48
CA LEU A 36 1.61 -8.08 -11.28
C LEU A 36 0.47 -8.75 -10.50
N LYS A 37 0.13 -10.01 -10.82
CA LYS A 37 -0.88 -10.79 -10.08
C LYS A 37 -0.47 -10.99 -8.62
N ILE A 38 0.78 -11.35 -8.35
CA ILE A 38 1.29 -11.53 -6.99
C ILE A 38 1.25 -10.21 -6.21
N CYS A 39 1.66 -9.11 -6.84
CA CYS A 39 1.61 -7.78 -6.23
C CYS A 39 0.17 -7.39 -5.88
N LEU A 40 -0.78 -7.59 -6.81
CA LEU A 40 -2.18 -7.29 -6.57
C LEU A 40 -2.76 -8.13 -5.43
N GLN A 41 -2.46 -9.43 -5.39
CA GLN A 41 -2.90 -10.32 -4.31
C GLN A 41 -2.40 -9.85 -2.94
N LYS A 42 -1.13 -9.41 -2.85
CA LYS A 42 -0.57 -8.86 -1.61
C LYS A 42 -1.24 -7.55 -1.21
N VAL A 43 -1.52 -6.66 -2.16
CA VAL A 43 -2.23 -5.40 -1.88
C VAL A 43 -3.62 -5.68 -1.35
N CYS A 44 -4.36 -6.61 -1.95
CA CYS A 44 -5.68 -7.01 -1.45
C CYS A 44 -5.61 -7.61 -0.05
N GLN A 45 -4.62 -8.46 0.25
CA GLN A 45 -4.42 -8.98 1.61
C GLN A 45 -4.12 -7.87 2.62
N LEU A 46 -3.23 -6.94 2.26
CA LEU A 46 -2.90 -5.79 3.11
C LEU A 46 -4.11 -4.90 3.35
N GLN A 47 -4.96 -4.69 2.34
CA GLN A 47 -6.20 -3.96 2.48
C GLN A 47 -7.17 -4.68 3.43
N GLU A 48 -7.33 -6.00 3.29
CA GLU A 48 -8.17 -6.79 4.19
C GLU A 48 -7.65 -6.75 5.65
N ASP A 49 -6.33 -6.81 5.85
CA ASP A 49 -5.71 -6.74 7.17
C ASP A 49 -5.85 -5.34 7.79
N LEU A 50 -5.75 -4.28 6.97
CA LEU A 50 -6.02 -2.91 7.40
C LEU A 50 -7.49 -2.70 7.72
N GLU A 51 -8.42 -3.18 6.90
CA GLU A 51 -9.87 -3.09 7.18
C GLU A 51 -10.26 -3.85 8.45
N LYS A 52 -9.65 -5.01 8.71
CA LYS A 52 -9.82 -5.73 9.99
C LYS A 52 -9.31 -4.91 11.18
N THR A 53 -8.29 -4.08 10.98
CA THR A 53 -7.70 -3.25 12.03
C THR A 53 -8.43 -1.92 12.21
N GLU A 54 -8.87 -1.28 11.13
CA GLU A 54 -9.63 -0.02 11.13
C GLU A 54 -11.07 -0.20 11.64
N ASN A 55 -11.66 -1.39 11.47
CA ASN A 55 -12.94 -1.72 12.09
C ASN A 55 -12.87 -1.90 13.62
N LEU A 56 -11.70 -1.84 14.25
CA LEU A 56 -11.58 -2.24 15.65
C LEU A 56 -11.64 -1.10 16.67
N ARG A 57 -11.05 0.08 16.48
CA ARG A 57 -11.03 1.10 17.56
C ARG A 57 -10.86 2.51 17.01
N ASP A 58 -11.94 3.29 17.00
CA ASP A 58 -11.80 4.74 16.96
C ASP A 58 -11.32 5.20 18.36
N PRO A 59 -10.04 5.59 18.51
CA PRO A 59 -9.49 5.95 19.81
C PRO A 59 -10.20 7.15 20.45
N GLU A 60 -10.78 8.03 19.62
CA GLU A 60 -11.57 9.16 20.09
C GLU A 60 -12.91 8.68 20.68
N ALA A 61 -13.61 7.80 19.97
CA ALA A 61 -14.84 7.17 20.49
C ALA A 61 -14.59 6.37 21.77
N GLU A 62 -13.46 5.65 21.87
CA GLU A 62 -13.07 4.95 23.10
C GLU A 62 -12.82 5.93 24.27
N GLY A 63 -12.16 7.06 23.99
CA GLY A 63 -11.93 8.11 24.97
C GLY A 63 -13.24 8.71 25.51
N TYR A 64 -14.19 8.99 24.61
CA TYR A 64 -15.52 9.46 25.02
C TYR A 64 -16.28 8.40 25.83
N ALA A 65 -16.28 7.15 25.39
CA ALA A 65 -16.93 6.05 26.13
C ALA A 65 -16.35 5.89 27.54
N ALA A 66 -15.02 5.97 27.69
CA ALA A 66 -14.35 5.92 28.99
C ALA A 66 -14.76 7.09 29.90
N CYS A 67 -14.84 8.31 29.35
CA CYS A 67 -15.29 9.48 30.08
C CYS A 67 -16.73 9.36 30.59
N VAL A 68 -17.64 8.84 29.74
CA VAL A 68 -19.05 8.60 30.11
C VAL A 68 -19.14 7.58 31.24
N MET A 69 -18.42 6.45 31.12
CA MET A 69 -18.41 5.42 32.16
C MET A 69 -17.89 5.95 33.51
N GLU A 70 -16.81 6.73 33.52
CA GLU A 70 -16.30 7.31 34.77
C GLU A 70 -17.27 8.34 35.36
N THR A 71 -17.97 9.11 34.52
CA THR A 71 -19.01 10.05 34.97
C THR A 71 -20.15 9.31 35.65
N LEU A 72 -20.65 8.22 35.07
CA LEU A 72 -21.70 7.40 35.69
C LEU A 72 -21.22 6.76 37.00
N ARG A 73 -19.96 6.30 37.05
CA ARG A 73 -19.33 5.77 38.26
C ARG A 73 -19.24 6.82 39.36
N PHE A 74 -18.85 8.05 39.01
CA PHE A 74 -18.80 9.18 39.93
C PHE A 74 -20.19 9.50 40.51
N LEU A 75 -21.22 9.58 39.67
CA LEU A 75 -22.59 9.85 40.12
C LEU A 75 -23.10 8.76 41.07
N SER A 76 -22.83 7.50 40.76
CA SER A 76 -23.14 6.37 41.64
C SER A 76 -22.45 6.50 43.01
N ALA A 77 -21.17 6.90 43.03
CA ALA A 77 -20.43 7.13 44.27
C ALA A 77 -20.98 8.31 45.10
N GLN A 78 -21.64 9.28 44.46
CA GLN A 78 -22.38 10.37 45.14
C GLN A 78 -23.77 9.93 45.65
N GLY A 79 -24.14 8.66 45.49
CA GLY A 79 -25.41 8.10 45.97
C GLY A 79 -26.57 8.23 44.98
N LEU A 80 -26.29 8.57 43.71
CA LEU A 80 -27.33 8.57 42.67
C LEU A 80 -27.47 7.16 42.08
N PRO A 81 -28.61 6.47 42.29
CA PRO A 81 -28.85 5.16 41.69
C PRO A 81 -29.02 5.26 40.17
N SER A 82 -28.86 4.14 39.46
CA SER A 82 -29.04 4.05 38.00
C SER A 82 -30.41 4.54 37.52
N ASP A 83 -31.44 4.34 38.33
CA ASP A 83 -32.82 4.75 38.02
C ASP A 83 -33.08 6.25 38.25
N HIS A 84 -32.12 6.98 38.82
CA HIS A 84 -32.25 8.42 39.02
C HIS A 84 -32.44 9.11 37.66
N PRO A 85 -33.41 10.04 37.50
CA PRO A 85 -33.77 10.61 36.20
C PRO A 85 -32.59 11.24 35.46
N ILE A 86 -31.63 11.82 36.19
CA ILE A 86 -30.39 12.38 35.62
C ILE A 86 -29.47 11.27 35.09
N VAL A 87 -29.26 10.20 35.85
CA VAL A 87 -28.36 9.09 35.48
C VAL A 87 -28.96 8.33 34.31
N LYS A 88 -30.26 8.07 34.35
CA LYS A 88 -31.01 7.47 33.24
C LYS A 88 -30.93 8.32 31.98
N GLY A 89 -31.26 9.61 32.07
CA GLY A 89 -31.19 10.51 30.92
C GLY A 89 -29.79 10.66 30.31
N LEU A 90 -28.73 10.53 31.13
CA LEU A 90 -27.34 10.50 30.63
C LEU A 90 -27.02 9.17 29.95
N THR A 91 -27.46 8.06 30.53
CA THR A 91 -27.25 6.71 29.97
C THR A 91 -27.96 6.58 28.61
N ASP A 92 -29.23 6.97 28.53
CA ASP A 92 -30.05 6.89 27.31
C ASP A 92 -29.47 7.78 26.18
N ARG A 93 -28.84 8.92 26.53
CA ARG A 93 -28.27 9.84 25.53
C ARG A 93 -26.85 9.49 25.08
N LEU A 94 -26.08 8.85 25.94
CA LEU A 94 -24.63 8.67 25.75
C LEU A 94 -24.24 7.21 25.48
N LEU A 95 -25.07 6.25 25.89
CA LEU A 95 -24.77 4.82 25.81
C LEU A 95 -25.81 4.00 25.04
N GLU A 96 -27.07 4.44 24.97
CA GLU A 96 -28.05 3.81 24.09
C GLU A 96 -27.91 4.37 22.66
N LYS A 97 -27.74 3.47 21.67
CA LYS A 97 -27.74 3.77 20.24
C LYS A 97 -29.13 3.61 19.65
#